data_AF-A0A9E3ZBZ6-F1
#
_entry.id   AF-A0A9E3ZBZ6-F1
#
_cell.length_a   1.000
_cell.length_b   1.000
_cell.length_c   1.000
_cell.angle_alpha   90.00
_cell.angle_beta   90.00
_cell.angle_gamma   90.00
#
_symmetry.space_group_name_H-M   'P 1'
#
loop_
_entity.id
_entity.type
_entity.pdbx_description
1 polymer ?
#
loop_
_entity_poly.entity_id
_entity_poly.type
_entity_poly.pdbx_seq_one_letter_code
_entity_poly.pdbx_strand_id
1 'polypeptide(L)'
;SAKVLANARRDVGLMGTTLYFIGCMMRALTTLGCAVEGDAFCVPYAMNLRRRRAVLPVFGNQVSFLFAQAPTDLLADRAALFRHLLDQSKHAVRDGLDRAMLPLLQAGSWLPLEKLGRIVRYNAQGRERSSFWFSFTGEMEPPLSAVEGCTVTGIGQFTPVTAPPSLGLLVSQTSGRLTLCFNFIPEHFDADWLDRLRAVLLTELLDAGVPA
;
A
#
# COMPACT_ATOMS: atom_id res chain seq x y z
N SER A 1 -8.81 -2.30 -15.08
CA SER A 1 -7.35 -2.08 -14.97
C SER A 1 -6.85 -0.90 -15.78
N ALA A 2 -7.01 -0.89 -17.11
CA ALA A 2 -6.43 0.14 -17.98
C ALA A 2 -6.80 1.58 -17.56
N LYS A 3 -8.09 1.83 -17.27
CA LYS A 3 -8.56 3.14 -16.78
C LYS A 3 -7.90 3.54 -15.44
N VAL A 4 -7.86 2.64 -14.46
CA VAL A 4 -7.23 2.89 -13.15
C VAL A 4 -5.75 3.23 -13.31
N LEU A 5 -5.02 2.47 -14.12
CA LEU A 5 -3.60 2.73 -14.37
C LEU A 5 -3.37 4.01 -15.18
N ALA A 6 -4.29 4.38 -16.08
CA ALA A 6 -4.24 5.65 -16.80
C ALA A 6 -4.44 6.84 -15.84
N ASN A 7 -5.43 6.75 -14.93
CA ASN A 7 -5.65 7.75 -13.90
C ASN A 7 -4.44 7.87 -12.95
N ALA A 8 -3.87 6.74 -12.53
CA ALA A 8 -2.64 6.73 -11.73
C ALA A 8 -1.49 7.45 -12.45
N ARG A 9 -1.28 7.16 -13.74
CA ARG A 9 -0.25 7.86 -14.54
C ARG A 9 -0.50 9.35 -14.68
N ARG A 10 -1.76 9.77 -14.79
CA ARG A 10 -2.15 11.19 -14.86
C ARG A 10 -1.91 11.92 -13.54
N ASP A 11 -2.33 11.33 -12.42
CA ASP A 11 -2.36 12.01 -11.12
C ASP A 11 -0.99 11.95 -10.41
N VAL A 12 -0.27 10.84 -10.54
CA VAL A 12 0.98 10.59 -9.80
C VAL A 12 2.15 10.11 -10.68
N GLY A 13 1.97 10.03 -12.00
CA GLY A 13 3.00 9.54 -12.89
C GLY A 13 3.29 8.05 -12.76
N LEU A 14 4.21 7.53 -13.58
CA LEU A 14 4.52 6.10 -13.64
C LEU A 14 5.06 5.55 -12.31
N MET A 15 5.96 6.29 -11.67
CA MET A 15 6.64 5.89 -10.43
C MET A 15 5.75 6.06 -9.19
N GLY A 16 4.64 6.80 -9.30
CA GLY A 16 3.73 7.08 -8.19
C GLY A 16 2.57 6.10 -8.07
N THR A 17 2.46 5.08 -8.93
CA THR A 17 1.29 4.17 -8.98
C THR A 17 0.90 3.60 -7.61
N THR A 18 1.87 3.24 -6.75
CA THR A 18 1.63 2.84 -5.35
C THR A 18 0.90 3.92 -4.55
N LEU A 19 1.35 5.19 -4.65
CA LEU A 19 0.75 6.33 -3.96
C LEU A 19 -0.68 6.60 -4.43
N TYR A 20 -1.00 6.28 -5.70
CA TYR A 20 -2.36 6.38 -6.22
C TYR A 20 -3.33 5.49 -5.44
N PHE A 21 -3.00 4.20 -5.31
CA PHE A 21 -3.81 3.24 -4.58
C PHE A 21 -3.92 3.61 -3.10
N ILE A 22 -2.81 4.03 -2.48
CA ILE A 22 -2.80 4.47 -1.08
C ILE A 22 -3.71 5.69 -0.88
N GLY A 23 -3.57 6.74 -1.69
CA GLY A 23 -4.37 7.96 -1.56
C GLY A 23 -5.86 7.71 -1.82
N CYS A 24 -6.19 6.86 -2.81
CA CYS A 24 -7.58 6.43 -3.03
C CYS A 24 -8.15 5.68 -1.81
N MET A 25 -7.34 4.83 -1.17
CA MET A 25 -7.75 4.11 0.04
C MET A 25 -7.92 5.04 1.25
N MET A 26 -7.01 5.99 1.45
CA MET A 26 -7.15 7.02 2.50
C MET A 26 -8.49 7.76 2.36
N ARG A 27 -8.80 8.25 1.15
CA ARG A 27 -10.06 8.95 0.85
C ARG A 27 -11.30 8.06 1.01
N ALA A 28 -11.22 6.80 0.57
CA ALA A 28 -12.31 5.86 0.74
C ALA A 28 -12.62 5.61 2.22
N LEU A 29 -11.59 5.42 3.05
CA LEU A 29 -11.75 5.25 4.49
C LEU A 29 -12.33 6.50 5.16
N THR A 30 -11.91 7.70 4.76
CA THR A 30 -12.48 8.97 5.26
C THR A 30 -13.95 9.10 4.89
N THR A 31 -14.33 8.74 3.66
CA THR A 31 -15.72 8.79 3.19
C THR A 31 -16.63 7.86 3.99
N LEU A 32 -16.10 6.71 4.44
CA LEU A 32 -16.82 5.76 5.30
C LEU A 32 -16.80 6.15 6.79
N GLY A 33 -16.22 7.30 7.15
CA GLY A 33 -16.13 7.75 8.53
C GLY A 33 -15.21 6.90 9.40
N CYS A 34 -14.23 6.20 8.81
CA CYS A 34 -13.25 5.44 9.57
C CYS A 34 -12.40 6.40 10.40
N ALA A 35 -12.43 6.24 11.72
CA ALA A 35 -11.64 7.05 12.62
C ALA A 35 -10.15 6.78 12.41
N VAL A 36 -9.40 7.82 12.06
CA VAL A 36 -7.94 7.79 12.09
C VAL A 36 -7.51 8.15 13.50
N GLU A 37 -6.69 7.31 14.13
CA GLU A 37 -6.04 7.69 15.37
C GLU A 37 -5.00 8.80 15.09
N GLY A 38 -5.33 10.03 15.47
CA GLY A 38 -4.45 11.20 15.32
C GLY A 38 -4.77 12.08 14.11
N ASP A 39 -3.83 12.96 13.77
CA ASP A 39 -4.07 14.07 12.83
C ASP A 39 -3.77 13.71 11.36
N ALA A 40 -3.21 12.52 11.09
CA ALA A 40 -2.77 12.11 9.77
C ALA A 40 -2.89 10.60 9.55
N PHE A 41 -3.13 10.21 8.29
CA PHE A 41 -2.86 8.85 7.86
C PHE A 41 -1.36 8.61 7.78
N CYS A 42 -0.92 7.39 8.08
CA CYS A 42 0.43 6.91 7.85
C CYS A 42 0.38 5.47 7.35
N VAL A 43 0.88 5.23 6.15
CA VAL A 43 0.76 3.94 5.46
C VAL A 43 2.14 3.47 5.03
N PRO A 44 2.66 2.35 5.58
CA PRO A 44 3.90 1.78 5.10
C PRO A 44 3.68 1.16 3.71
N TYR A 45 4.64 1.35 2.81
CA TYR A 45 4.65 0.68 1.52
C TYR A 45 6.05 0.22 1.14
N ALA A 46 6.11 -0.94 0.49
CA ALA A 46 7.36 -1.57 0.13
C ALA A 46 8.09 -0.82 -0.99
N MET A 47 9.41 -0.75 -0.86
CA MET A 47 10.33 -0.32 -1.91
C MET A 47 11.21 -1.48 -2.34
N ASN A 48 11.32 -1.69 -3.66
CA ASN A 48 12.12 -2.76 -4.23
C ASN A 48 13.62 -2.43 -4.15
N LEU A 49 14.39 -3.28 -3.47
CA LEU A 49 15.86 -3.20 -3.35
C LEU A 49 16.58 -4.13 -4.30
N ARG A 50 15.85 -4.93 -5.10
CA ARG A 50 16.45 -5.87 -6.04
C ARG A 50 17.47 -5.14 -6.89
N ARG A 51 18.71 -5.65 -6.89
CA ARG A 51 19.78 -5.10 -7.71
C ARG A 51 19.33 -5.06 -9.18
N ARG A 52 19.53 -3.91 -9.83
CA ARG A 52 19.25 -3.77 -11.27
C ARG A 52 19.99 -4.86 -12.04
N ARG A 53 19.29 -5.55 -12.94
CA ARG A 53 19.82 -6.65 -13.76
C ARG A 53 20.32 -7.85 -12.94
N ALA A 54 19.77 -8.07 -11.74
CA ALA A 54 20.00 -9.32 -11.03
C ALA A 54 19.51 -10.50 -11.88
N VAL A 55 20.31 -11.56 -11.95
CA VAL A 55 19.92 -12.82 -12.58
C VAL A 55 18.88 -13.50 -11.69
N LEU A 56 17.79 -13.99 -12.29
CA LEU A 56 16.70 -14.67 -11.58
C LEU A 56 17.01 -16.16 -11.40
N PRO A 57 16.53 -16.82 -10.32
CA PRO A 57 15.74 -16.26 -9.22
C PRO A 57 16.58 -15.46 -8.21
N VAL A 58 15.96 -14.43 -7.60
CA VAL A 58 16.55 -13.72 -6.47
C VAL A 58 15.89 -14.21 -5.19
N PHE A 59 16.69 -14.73 -4.27
CA PHE A 59 16.24 -15.24 -2.98
C PHE A 59 16.36 -14.18 -1.87
N GLY A 60 15.59 -14.41 -0.80
CA GLY A 60 15.58 -13.55 0.39
C GLY A 60 14.73 -12.29 0.25
N ASN A 61 14.57 -11.57 1.36
CA ASN A 61 13.78 -10.34 1.37
C ASN A 61 14.57 -9.19 0.74
N GLN A 62 14.10 -8.69 -0.40
CA GLN A 62 14.72 -7.60 -1.17
C GLN A 62 13.86 -6.34 -1.12
N VAL A 63 13.29 -6.04 0.03
CA VAL A 63 12.42 -4.88 0.22
C VAL A 63 12.89 -4.02 1.38
N SER A 64 12.74 -2.72 1.21
CA SER A 64 12.65 -1.77 2.31
C SER A 64 11.23 -1.23 2.37
N PHE A 65 10.97 -0.23 3.21
CA PHE A 65 9.68 0.43 3.25
C PHE A 65 9.84 1.94 3.41
N LEU A 66 8.90 2.66 2.82
CA LEU A 66 8.65 4.08 2.99
C LEU A 66 7.29 4.27 3.67
N PHE A 67 7.01 5.49 4.11
CA PHE A 67 5.72 5.85 4.69
C PHE A 67 5.06 6.93 3.84
N ALA A 68 3.84 6.65 3.39
CA ALA A 68 2.95 7.62 2.79
C ALA A 68 2.12 8.23 3.91
N GLN A 69 2.34 9.52 4.20
CA GLN A 69 1.63 10.26 5.23
C GLN A 69 0.84 11.41 4.63
N ALA A 70 -0.38 11.61 5.13
CA ALA A 70 -1.23 12.73 4.72
C ALA A 70 -2.09 13.21 5.89
N PRO A 71 -2.06 14.52 6.21
CA PRO A 71 -3.02 15.14 7.13
C PRO A 71 -4.47 14.88 6.71
N THR A 72 -5.36 14.71 7.67
CA THR A 72 -6.77 14.35 7.40
C THR A 72 -7.55 15.46 6.69
N ASP A 73 -7.22 16.73 6.94
CA ASP A 73 -7.79 17.90 6.28
C ASP A 73 -7.46 17.95 4.78
N LEU A 74 -6.31 17.42 4.37
CA LEU A 74 -5.90 17.36 2.97
C LEU A 74 -6.68 16.32 2.15
N LEU A 75 -7.34 15.37 2.82
CA LEU A 75 -8.01 14.26 2.14
C LEU A 75 -9.23 14.70 1.34
N ALA A 76 -9.83 15.85 1.64
CA ALA A 76 -10.97 16.39 0.90
C ALA A 76 -10.57 16.81 -0.54
N ASP A 77 -9.37 17.38 -0.71
CA ASP A 77 -8.84 17.78 -2.02
C ASP A 77 -7.96 16.68 -2.61
N ARG A 78 -8.53 15.95 -3.56
CA ARG A 78 -7.86 14.84 -4.27
C ARG A 78 -6.56 15.28 -4.95
N ALA A 79 -6.57 16.43 -5.61
CA ALA A 79 -5.40 16.90 -6.36
C ALA A 79 -4.29 17.36 -5.40
N ALA A 80 -4.65 18.04 -4.32
CA ALA A 80 -3.70 18.43 -3.28
C ALA A 80 -3.11 17.21 -2.56
N LEU A 81 -3.93 16.20 -2.26
CA LEU A 81 -3.48 14.94 -1.66
C LEU A 81 -2.40 14.26 -2.51
N PHE A 82 -2.66 14.03 -3.80
CA PHE A 82 -1.69 13.33 -4.64
C PHE A 82 -0.41 14.14 -4.88
N ARG A 83 -0.52 15.46 -4.99
CA ARG A 83 0.65 16.35 -5.05
C ARG A 83 1.49 16.22 -3.78
N HIS A 84 0.86 16.25 -2.61
CA HIS A 84 1.53 16.09 -1.33
C HIS A 84 2.25 14.74 -1.21
N LEU A 85 1.56 13.64 -1.52
CA LEU A 85 2.15 12.29 -1.47
C LEU A 85 3.35 12.17 -2.43
N LEU A 86 3.25 12.75 -3.63
CA LEU A 86 4.35 12.78 -4.57
C LEU A 86 5.55 13.57 -4.07
N ASP A 87 5.32 14.77 -3.55
CA ASP A 87 6.39 15.63 -3.08
C ASP A 87 7.07 15.02 -1.84
N GLN A 88 6.30 14.40 -0.95
CA GLN A 88 6.84 13.60 0.15
C GLN A 88 7.74 12.45 -0.34
N SER A 89 7.29 11.67 -1.33
CA SER A 89 8.08 10.57 -1.90
C SER A 89 9.35 11.08 -2.60
N LYS A 90 9.25 12.17 -3.38
CA LYS A 90 10.40 12.81 -4.03
C LYS A 90 11.43 13.29 -3.00
N HIS A 91 10.98 13.93 -1.92
CA HIS A 91 11.87 14.35 -0.84
C HIS A 91 12.53 13.15 -0.17
N ALA A 92 11.78 12.09 0.13
CA ALA A 92 12.35 10.89 0.72
C ALA A 92 13.45 10.25 -0.16
N VAL A 93 13.24 10.19 -1.47
CA VAL A 93 14.24 9.67 -2.42
C VAL A 93 15.43 10.63 -2.58
N ARG A 94 15.17 11.93 -2.74
CA ARG A 94 16.21 12.96 -2.93
C ARG A 94 17.16 13.01 -1.73
N ASP A 95 16.60 12.89 -0.53
CA ASP A 95 17.34 13.01 0.72
C ASP A 95 17.90 11.64 1.18
N GLY A 96 17.76 10.58 0.36
CA GLY A 96 18.26 9.23 0.62
C GLY A 96 17.55 8.48 1.75
N LEU A 97 16.39 8.99 2.19
CA LEU A 97 15.56 8.41 3.24
C LEU A 97 14.85 7.13 2.78
N ASP A 98 14.73 6.92 1.47
CA ASP A 98 14.32 5.66 0.85
C ASP A 98 15.18 4.47 1.30
N ARG A 99 16.44 4.72 1.68
CA ARG A 99 17.36 3.72 2.23
C ARG A 99 17.58 3.81 3.73
N ALA A 100 17.00 4.81 4.40
CA ALA A 100 17.21 5.02 5.84
C ALA A 100 16.70 3.86 6.69
N MET A 101 15.78 3.05 6.17
CA MET A 101 15.29 1.85 6.86
C MET A 101 16.15 0.61 6.66
N LEU A 102 17.12 0.62 5.74
CA LEU A 102 18.01 -0.53 5.53
C LEU A 102 18.88 -0.82 6.76
N PRO A 103 19.57 0.16 7.37
CA PRO A 103 20.36 -0.11 8.57
C PRO A 103 19.48 -0.62 9.72
N LEU A 104 18.24 -0.11 9.85
CA LEU A 104 17.30 -0.60 10.85
C LEU A 104 16.91 -2.05 10.61
N LEU A 105 16.60 -2.42 9.36
CA LEU A 105 16.26 -3.79 8.98
C LEU A 105 17.44 -4.76 9.15
N GLN A 106 18.66 -4.30 8.82
CA GLN A 106 19.90 -5.07 9.00
C GLN A 106 20.28 -5.22 10.47
N ALA A 107 20.18 -4.16 11.28
CA ALA A 107 20.39 -4.25 12.73
C ALA A 107 19.29 -5.11 13.36
N GLY A 108 18.06 -5.00 12.84
CA GLY A 108 16.89 -5.77 13.25
C GLY A 108 17.05 -7.27 13.07
N SER A 109 17.87 -7.74 12.12
CA SER A 109 18.07 -9.19 11.91
C SER A 109 18.72 -9.89 13.10
N TRP A 110 19.32 -9.14 14.03
CA TRP A 110 19.92 -9.64 15.27
C TRP A 110 18.96 -9.57 16.45
N LEU A 111 17.81 -8.91 16.29
CA LEU A 111 16.80 -8.79 17.35
C LEU A 111 15.81 -9.96 17.31
N PRO A 112 15.26 -10.37 18.46
CA PRO A 112 14.08 -11.23 18.47
C PRO A 112 12.96 -10.59 17.64
N LEU A 113 12.22 -11.42 16.89
CA LEU A 113 11.17 -10.96 15.97
C LEU A 113 10.12 -10.07 16.66
N GLU A 114 9.75 -10.40 17.90
CA GLU A 114 8.82 -9.60 18.68
C GLU A 114 9.34 -8.17 18.91
N LYS A 115 10.63 -8.04 19.28
CA LYS A 115 11.25 -6.74 19.54
C LYS A 115 11.35 -5.92 18.26
N LEU A 116 11.78 -6.53 17.16
CA LEU A 116 11.80 -5.88 15.84
C LEU A 116 10.39 -5.44 15.42
N GLY A 117 9.40 -6.32 15.59
CA GLY A 117 8.00 -6.04 15.30
C GLY A 117 7.50 -4.80 16.05
N ARG A 118 7.76 -4.71 17.36
CA ARG A 118 7.38 -3.53 18.16
C ARG A 118 8.03 -2.23 17.68
N ILE A 119 9.31 -2.27 17.29
CA ILE A 119 10.05 -1.10 16.79
C ILE A 119 9.47 -0.58 15.47
N VAL A 120 9.11 -1.50 14.56
CA VAL A 120 8.55 -1.15 13.25
C VAL A 120 7.10 -0.69 13.39
N ARG A 121 6.33 -1.38 14.24
CA ARG A 121 4.89 -1.20 14.41
C ARG A 121 4.52 0.09 15.14
N TYR A 122 5.26 0.43 16.19
CA TYR A 122 4.88 1.52 17.06
C TYR A 122 5.66 2.81 16.77
N ASN A 123 5.02 3.96 17.01
CA ASN A 123 5.70 5.25 17.07
C ASN A 123 6.45 5.42 18.42
N ALA A 124 7.13 6.56 18.60
CA ALA A 124 7.88 6.86 19.82
C ALA A 124 6.99 6.89 21.09
N GLN A 125 5.69 7.10 20.93
CA GLN A 125 4.67 7.11 21.97
C GLN A 125 4.05 5.73 22.22
N GLY A 126 4.53 4.68 21.55
CA GLY A 126 4.02 3.31 21.72
C GLY A 126 2.66 3.04 21.06
N ARG A 127 2.17 3.95 20.21
CA ARG A 127 0.90 3.79 19.46
C ARG A 127 1.14 3.20 18.09
N GLU A 128 0.10 2.59 17.53
CA GLU A 128 0.15 2.04 16.16
C GLU A 128 0.57 3.13 15.18
N ARG A 129 1.59 2.83 14.37
CA ARG A 129 2.07 3.78 13.37
C ARG A 129 1.23 3.72 12.11
N SER A 130 0.75 2.54 11.74
CA SER A 130 0.09 2.29 10.46
C SER A 130 -1.42 2.50 10.57
N SER A 131 -2.00 3.31 9.68
CA SER A 131 -3.46 3.47 9.56
C SER A 131 -4.11 2.29 8.81
N PHE A 132 -3.37 1.66 7.90
CA PHE A 132 -3.68 0.37 7.27
C PHE A 132 -2.41 -0.20 6.62
N TRP A 133 -2.39 -1.50 6.32
CA TRP A 133 -1.28 -2.15 5.63
C TRP A 133 -1.45 -2.08 4.11
N PHE A 134 -0.35 -1.86 3.38
CA PHE A 134 -0.41 -1.77 1.92
C PHE A 134 0.73 -2.52 1.23
N SER A 135 0.41 -3.15 0.09
CA SER A 135 1.40 -3.64 -0.85
C SER A 135 0.89 -3.52 -2.28
N PHE A 136 1.80 -3.20 -3.20
CA PHE A 136 1.55 -3.31 -4.64
C PHE A 136 2.72 -4.04 -5.29
N THR A 137 2.46 -5.18 -5.93
CA THR A 137 3.51 -6.01 -6.54
C THR A 137 3.70 -5.76 -8.03
N GLY A 138 2.85 -4.95 -8.67
CA GLY A 138 2.87 -4.80 -10.12
C GLY A 138 2.69 -6.14 -10.86
N GLU A 139 3.20 -6.20 -12.08
CA GLU A 139 3.30 -7.45 -12.84
C GLU A 139 4.52 -8.25 -12.38
N MET A 140 4.37 -9.58 -12.36
CA MET A 140 5.49 -10.48 -12.07
C MET A 140 6.54 -10.43 -13.17
N GLU A 141 7.81 -10.54 -12.75
CA GLU A 141 8.96 -10.65 -13.65
C GLU A 141 9.78 -11.91 -13.30
N PRO A 142 9.75 -12.96 -14.16
CA PRO A 142 9.00 -13.05 -15.42
C PRO A 142 7.48 -13.20 -15.19
N PRO A 143 6.64 -12.92 -16.20
CA PRO A 143 5.20 -13.12 -16.10
C PRO A 143 4.83 -14.58 -15.81
N LEU A 144 3.97 -14.80 -14.82
CA LEU A 144 3.41 -16.13 -14.51
C LEU A 144 2.12 -16.33 -15.30
N SER A 145 2.19 -17.04 -16.43
CA SER A 145 1.04 -17.29 -17.32
C SER A 145 0.34 -18.63 -17.07
N ALA A 146 1.07 -19.65 -16.62
CA ALA A 146 0.53 -20.98 -16.36
C ALA A 146 1.29 -21.73 -15.26
N VAL A 147 0.60 -22.66 -14.59
CA VAL A 147 1.17 -23.61 -13.62
C VAL A 147 0.67 -25.00 -14.01
N GLU A 148 1.56 -25.94 -14.27
CA GLU A 148 1.22 -27.31 -14.69
C GLU A 148 0.21 -27.36 -15.87
N GLY A 149 0.37 -26.45 -16.84
CA GLY A 149 -0.51 -26.33 -18.01
C GLY A 149 -1.83 -25.58 -17.76
N CYS A 150 -2.16 -25.25 -16.51
CA CYS A 150 -3.35 -24.46 -16.17
C CYS A 150 -3.07 -22.96 -16.30
N THR A 151 -3.91 -22.22 -17.02
CA THR A 151 -3.77 -20.76 -17.17
C THR A 151 -4.01 -20.05 -15.85
N VAL A 152 -3.09 -19.15 -15.47
CA VAL A 152 -3.23 -18.28 -14.30
C VAL A 152 -4.12 -17.09 -14.67
N THR A 153 -5.30 -17.02 -14.05
CA THR A 153 -6.30 -15.96 -14.31
C THR A 153 -6.18 -14.77 -13.35
N GLY A 154 -5.44 -14.93 -12.25
CA GLY A 154 -5.16 -13.89 -11.27
C GLY A 154 -4.31 -14.40 -10.12
N ILE A 155 -3.72 -13.47 -9.38
CA ILE A 155 -2.90 -13.75 -8.19
C ILE A 155 -3.48 -12.95 -7.03
N GLY A 156 -4.00 -13.65 -6.02
CA GLY A 156 -4.44 -13.05 -4.76
C GLY A 156 -3.32 -13.09 -3.73
N GLN A 157 -3.27 -12.06 -2.87
CA GLN A 157 -2.32 -12.03 -1.76
C GLN A 157 -3.09 -12.14 -0.45
N PHE A 158 -2.62 -13.04 0.40
CA PHE A 158 -3.12 -13.22 1.75
C PHE A 158 -2.03 -12.84 2.74
N THR A 159 -2.34 -11.94 3.68
CA THR A 159 -1.41 -11.54 4.73
C THR A 159 -2.13 -11.44 6.06
N PRO A 160 -1.54 -11.93 7.17
CA PRO A 160 -2.06 -11.62 8.48
C PRO A 160 -1.98 -10.11 8.71
N VAL A 161 -3.11 -9.51 9.07
CA VAL A 161 -3.16 -8.11 9.52
C VAL A 161 -3.20 -8.08 11.04
N THR A 162 -2.49 -7.14 11.63
CA THR A 162 -2.46 -6.96 13.09
C THR A 162 -3.58 -6.04 13.56
N ALA A 163 -4.14 -6.33 14.73
CA ALA A 163 -5.11 -5.47 15.39
C ALA A 163 -4.44 -4.46 16.33
N PRO A 164 -4.78 -3.16 16.27
CA PRO A 164 -5.14 -2.32 15.10
C PRO A 164 -3.93 -2.14 14.14
N PRO A 165 -4.11 -1.70 12.86
CA PRO A 165 -5.32 -1.15 12.23
C PRO A 165 -6.29 -2.20 11.65
N SER A 166 -6.00 -3.50 11.79
CA SER A 166 -6.88 -4.61 11.39
C SER A 166 -7.31 -4.65 9.91
N LEU A 167 -6.67 -3.86 9.05
CA LEU A 167 -7.03 -3.73 7.64
C LEU A 167 -5.78 -3.62 6.78
N GLY A 168 -5.80 -4.32 5.65
CA GLY A 168 -4.77 -4.28 4.64
C GLY A 168 -5.34 -4.31 3.22
N LEU A 169 -4.78 -3.49 2.34
CA LEU A 169 -5.06 -3.49 0.91
C LEU A 169 -3.83 -3.99 0.16
N LEU A 170 -3.94 -5.17 -0.43
CA LEU A 170 -2.90 -5.77 -1.25
C LEU A 170 -3.32 -5.75 -2.72
N VAL A 171 -2.51 -5.14 -3.57
CA VAL A 171 -2.78 -4.97 -4.99
C VAL A 171 -1.77 -5.76 -5.81
N SER A 172 -2.26 -6.53 -6.76
CA SER A 172 -1.42 -7.25 -7.72
C SER A 172 -1.87 -6.98 -9.15
N GLN A 173 -0.97 -7.20 -10.10
CA GLN A 173 -1.29 -7.18 -11.53
C GLN A 173 -0.89 -8.51 -12.17
N THR A 174 -1.79 -9.09 -12.95
CA THR A 174 -1.53 -10.33 -13.69
C THR A 174 -2.30 -10.29 -15.01
N SER A 175 -1.59 -10.44 -16.14
CA SER A 175 -2.19 -10.46 -17.48
C SER A 175 -3.12 -9.26 -17.75
N GLY A 176 -2.68 -8.04 -17.38
CA GLY A 176 -3.46 -6.81 -17.52
C GLY A 176 -4.67 -6.68 -16.56
N ARG A 177 -4.88 -7.63 -15.64
CA ARG A 177 -5.91 -7.55 -14.58
C ARG A 177 -5.29 -7.03 -13.29
N LEU A 178 -6.00 -6.12 -12.62
CA LEU A 178 -5.70 -5.72 -11.24
C LEU A 178 -6.55 -6.56 -10.30
N THR A 179 -5.92 -7.13 -9.28
CA THR A 179 -6.60 -7.81 -8.18
C THR A 179 -6.39 -6.99 -6.91
N LEU A 180 -7.48 -6.68 -6.22
CA LEU A 180 -7.48 -5.99 -4.94
C LEU A 180 -7.90 -6.98 -3.86
N CYS A 181 -7.00 -7.29 -2.94
CA CYS A 181 -7.25 -8.19 -1.81
C CYS A 181 -7.34 -7.38 -0.52
N PHE A 182 -8.52 -7.41 0.10
CA PHE A 182 -8.73 -6.87 1.44
C PHE A 182 -8.45 -7.97 2.47
N ASN A 183 -7.46 -7.73 3.32
CA ASN A 183 -7.17 -8.58 4.47
C ASN A 183 -7.64 -7.84 5.72
N PHE A 184 -8.47 -8.47 6.53
CA PHE A 184 -9.10 -7.80 7.68
C PHE A 184 -9.36 -8.76 8.83
N ILE A 185 -9.58 -8.22 10.02
CA ILE A 185 -10.03 -8.98 11.19
C ILE A 185 -11.57 -8.92 11.22
N PRO A 186 -12.28 -10.06 11.11
CA PRO A 186 -13.75 -10.10 11.00
C PRO A 186 -14.49 -9.44 12.15
N GLU A 187 -13.92 -9.45 13.35
CA GLU A 187 -14.48 -8.80 14.53
C GLU A 187 -14.52 -7.26 14.40
N HIS A 188 -13.73 -6.68 13.49
CA HIS A 188 -13.64 -5.23 13.28
C HIS A 188 -14.39 -4.77 12.02
N PHE A 189 -14.58 -5.65 11.03
CA PHE A 189 -15.20 -5.31 9.76
C PHE A 189 -16.11 -6.45 9.27
N ASP A 190 -17.37 -6.14 9.05
CA ASP A 190 -18.34 -7.07 8.48
C ASP A 190 -18.38 -7.02 6.94
N ALA A 191 -19.13 -7.94 6.35
CA ALA A 191 -19.27 -8.06 4.89
C ALA A 191 -19.89 -6.80 4.26
N ASP A 192 -20.90 -6.21 4.90
CA ASP A 192 -21.58 -5.03 4.39
C ASP A 192 -20.64 -3.82 4.36
N TRP A 193 -19.80 -3.67 5.37
CA TRP A 193 -18.77 -2.64 5.44
C TRP A 193 -17.75 -2.81 4.33
N LEU A 194 -17.32 -4.04 4.05
CA LEU A 194 -16.38 -4.33 2.96
C LEU A 194 -16.99 -4.09 1.58
N ASP A 195 -18.26 -4.39 1.39
CA ASP A 195 -18.97 -4.08 0.15
C ASP A 195 -19.07 -2.57 -0.08
N ARG A 196 -19.35 -1.79 0.98
CA ARG A 196 -19.30 -0.31 0.92
C ARG A 196 -17.89 0.18 0.62
N LEU A 197 -16.86 -0.36 1.30
CA LEU A 197 -15.47 0.00 1.02
C LEU A 197 -15.09 -0.28 -0.43
N ARG A 198 -15.46 -1.45 -0.96
CA ARG A 198 -15.21 -1.80 -2.35
C ARG A 198 -15.86 -0.80 -3.30
N ALA A 199 -17.12 -0.43 -3.07
CA ALA A 199 -17.83 0.52 -3.91
C ALA A 199 -17.20 1.92 -3.91
N VAL A 200 -16.89 2.45 -2.71
CA VAL A 200 -16.26 3.76 -2.56
C VAL A 200 -14.84 3.75 -3.13
N LEU A 201 -14.03 2.72 -2.84
CA LEU A 201 -12.67 2.62 -3.36
C LEU A 201 -12.66 2.51 -4.89
N LEU A 202 -13.58 1.74 -5.48
CA LEU A 202 -13.70 1.67 -6.94
C LEU A 202 -14.02 3.04 -7.54
N THR A 203 -14.88 3.81 -6.88
CA THR A 203 -15.21 5.17 -7.29
C THR A 203 -13.99 6.08 -7.27
N GLU A 204 -13.21 6.04 -6.19
CA GLU A 204 -11.96 6.80 -6.04
C GLU A 204 -10.89 6.34 -7.06
N LEU A 205 -10.78 5.04 -7.34
CA LEU A 205 -9.81 4.51 -8.31
C LEU A 205 -10.17 4.84 -9.76
N LEU A 206 -11.47 4.88 -10.08
CA LEU A 206 -11.97 5.19 -11.41
C LEU A 206 -12.13 6.68 -11.64
N ASP A 207 -11.96 7.50 -10.59
CA ASP A 207 -12.19 8.95 -10.61
C ASP A 207 -13.61 9.26 -11.13
N ALA A 208 -14.59 8.50 -10.63
CA ALA A 208 -15.95 8.49 -11.18
C ALA A 208 -16.90 9.51 -10.50
N GLY A 209 -16.38 10.32 -9.56
CA GLY A 209 -17.21 11.13 -8.64
C GLY A 209 -17.94 10.24 -7.62
N VAL A 210 -17.96 10.64 -6.35
CA VAL A 210 -18.65 9.86 -5.30
C VAL A 210 -20.15 9.79 -5.66
N PRO A 211 -20.77 8.60 -5.79
CA PRO A 211 -22.22 8.52 -5.91
C PRO A 211 -22.82 9.14 -4.63
N ALA A 212 -23.70 10.12 -4.84
CA ALA A 212 -24.41 10.83 -3.78
C ALA A 212 -25.23 9.87 -2.90
#